data_AF-A0A1H2W7E1-F1
#
_entry.id   AF-A0A1H2W7E1-F1
#
_cell.length_a   1.000
_cell.length_b   1.000
_cell.length_c   1.000
_cell.angle_alpha   90.00
_cell.angle_beta   90.00
_cell.angle_gamma   90.00
#
_symmetry.space_group_name_H-M   'P 1'
#
loop_
_entity.id
_entity.type
_entity.pdbx_description
1 polymer ?
#
loop_
_entity_poly.entity_id
_entity_poly.type
_entity_poly.pdbx_seq_one_letter_code
_entity_poly.pdbx_strand_id
1 'polypeptide(L)'
;MKKGLFLAALLVTLTTFSQQAKVNRSYFKDSVVAIEKFTNKYYQTDSLKTYYKNGNINEVLHFNKGKLNGFSFKYNQIGEKLTSWKFNNGRLVQRLDFKIDYHKKNKESVLKRHNKLKFINNFLIKNKSGNVGYIIERAFLRYQIGNTMLALKDFEFINARLIKREPFGKSMTPKQKGSIYDVLARIHQSFEQENKAINYHLEALKVDPNSGRLYYNLGSYLVDIKEYDLAHQYLQKTLKFFPKHPFTFWSLSKIYLNEEKYEEALKYSTLALQREKHIIELSSGIASEELRYIKGFALHKLGKTKEGLELLKKALDLNPNNVYTLKYLGIVYYDLGKFTEACQFFTKSLDLGYVKIADDTDIISYKENCCNNKNVEITTIKEPYIYPNPAKTTFRINNYNKTNFEYELYNFNSKLIRKSISENEFINVSNLASGLYVLKIKVEEKTISLRLVKN
;
A
#
# COMPACT_ATOMS: atom_id res chain seq x y z
N MET A 1 -71.37 -37.71 -34.37
CA MET A 1 -70.44 -37.53 -35.51
C MET A 1 -70.24 -36.05 -35.83
N LYS A 2 -69.12 -35.45 -35.40
CA LYS A 2 -68.23 -34.61 -36.22
C LYS A 2 -67.11 -34.06 -35.32
N LYS A 3 -65.91 -34.09 -35.89
CA LYS A 3 -64.59 -34.08 -35.28
C LYS A 3 -64.24 -32.72 -34.64
N GLY A 4 -63.65 -32.76 -33.45
CA GLY A 4 -62.93 -31.63 -32.85
C GLY A 4 -61.52 -31.52 -33.43
N LEU A 5 -61.12 -30.30 -33.79
CA LEU A 5 -59.76 -29.94 -34.20
C LEU A 5 -59.01 -29.46 -32.95
N PHE A 6 -58.05 -30.24 -32.46
CA PHE A 6 -57.10 -29.79 -31.43
C PHE A 6 -55.94 -29.06 -32.12
N LEU A 7 -55.84 -27.74 -31.92
CA LEU A 7 -54.62 -26.99 -32.22
C LEU A 7 -53.61 -27.26 -31.09
N ALA A 8 -52.54 -27.98 -31.40
CA ALA A 8 -51.38 -28.08 -30.52
C ALA A 8 -50.54 -26.80 -30.66
N ALA A 9 -50.64 -25.90 -29.68
CA ALA A 9 -49.71 -24.78 -29.53
C ALA A 9 -48.40 -25.31 -28.93
N LEU A 10 -47.36 -25.44 -29.77
CA LEU A 10 -45.99 -25.73 -29.33
C LEU A 10 -45.44 -24.48 -28.62
N LEU A 11 -45.54 -24.43 -27.28
CA LEU A 11 -44.78 -23.46 -26.48
C LEU A 11 -43.31 -23.88 -26.48
N VAL A 12 -42.53 -23.31 -27.40
CA VAL A 12 -41.06 -23.31 -27.28
C VAL A 12 -40.72 -22.26 -26.23
N THR A 13 -40.55 -22.69 -24.98
CA THR A 13 -39.94 -21.86 -23.94
C THR A 13 -38.45 -21.75 -24.23
N LEU A 14 -38.08 -20.72 -25.00
CA LEU A 14 -36.71 -20.23 -25.07
C LEU A 14 -36.35 -19.68 -23.68
N THR A 15 -35.85 -20.55 -22.82
CA THR A 15 -35.14 -20.16 -21.60
C THR A 15 -33.84 -19.48 -22.04
N THR A 16 -33.92 -18.16 -22.27
CA THR A 16 -32.71 -17.36 -22.39
C THR A 16 -32.05 -17.34 -21.02
N PHE A 17 -31.04 -18.19 -20.83
CA PHE A 17 -30.11 -18.08 -19.72
C PHE A 17 -29.41 -16.72 -19.85
N SER A 18 -29.99 -15.69 -19.22
CA SER A 18 -29.35 -14.38 -19.10
C SER A 18 -28.20 -14.55 -18.09
N GLN A 19 -27.00 -14.81 -18.60
CA GLN A 19 -25.79 -14.81 -17.79
C GLN A 19 -25.52 -13.36 -17.34
N GLN A 20 -25.85 -13.07 -16.08
CA GLN A 20 -25.78 -11.75 -15.45
C GLN A 20 -24.37 -11.14 -15.55
N ALA A 21 -24.29 -9.80 -15.63
CA ALA A 21 -23.03 -9.06 -15.59
C ALA A 21 -22.23 -9.42 -14.32
N LYS A 22 -20.93 -9.69 -14.47
CA LYS A 22 -20.04 -10.05 -13.35
C LYS A 22 -19.37 -8.80 -12.79
N VAL A 23 -19.34 -8.68 -11.46
CA VAL A 23 -18.65 -7.60 -10.74
C VAL A 23 -17.49 -8.19 -9.96
N ASN A 24 -16.28 -7.70 -10.23
CA ASN A 24 -15.09 -8.04 -9.46
C ASN A 24 -14.73 -6.86 -8.55
N ARG A 25 -14.52 -7.13 -7.25
CA ARG A 25 -14.19 -6.12 -6.25
C ARG A 25 -12.81 -6.33 -5.66
N SER A 26 -12.11 -5.25 -5.37
CA SER A 26 -10.98 -5.24 -4.43
C SER A 26 -11.30 -4.29 -3.28
N TYR A 27 -10.72 -4.55 -2.12
CA TYR A 27 -11.05 -3.87 -0.87
C TYR A 27 -9.79 -3.27 -0.26
N PHE A 28 -9.97 -2.19 0.49
CA PHE A 28 -9.02 -1.74 1.49
C PHE A 28 -9.03 -2.72 2.69
N LYS A 29 -8.02 -2.61 3.56
CA LYS A 29 -7.85 -3.43 4.76
C LYS A 29 -9.00 -3.29 5.75
N ASP A 30 -9.65 -2.14 5.78
CA ASP A 30 -10.86 -1.86 6.58
C ASP A 30 -12.15 -2.40 5.92
N SER A 31 -12.01 -3.26 4.89
CA SER A 31 -13.12 -3.87 4.13
C SER A 31 -13.97 -2.89 3.31
N VAL A 32 -13.59 -1.61 3.22
CA VAL A 32 -14.22 -0.67 2.30
C VAL A 32 -13.83 -1.05 0.86
N VAL A 33 -14.79 -1.02 -0.07
CA VAL A 33 -14.54 -1.32 -1.48
C VAL A 33 -13.56 -0.28 -2.03
N ALA A 34 -12.47 -0.70 -2.67
CA ALA A 34 -11.48 0.17 -3.29
C ALA A 34 -11.70 0.32 -4.80
N ILE A 35 -11.99 -0.80 -5.48
CA ILE A 35 -12.23 -0.85 -6.92
C ILE A 35 -13.38 -1.82 -7.21
N GLU A 36 -14.33 -1.38 -8.03
CA GLU A 36 -15.32 -2.27 -8.67
C GLU A 36 -15.07 -2.30 -10.17
N LYS A 37 -14.99 -3.50 -10.74
CA LYS A 37 -14.86 -3.72 -12.17
C LYS A 37 -16.05 -4.52 -12.68
N PHE A 38 -16.87 -3.88 -13.50
CA PHE A 38 -18.04 -4.47 -14.13
C PHE A 38 -17.64 -5.04 -15.49
N THR A 39 -18.01 -6.29 -15.74
CA THR A 39 -17.80 -6.94 -17.03
C THR A 39 -19.12 -7.36 -17.64
N ASN A 40 -19.24 -7.18 -18.96
CA ASN A 40 -20.37 -7.68 -19.73
C ASN A 40 -20.32 -9.22 -19.85
N LYS A 41 -21.33 -9.80 -20.50
CA LYS A 41 -21.44 -11.24 -20.76
C LYS A 41 -20.27 -11.85 -21.56
N TYR A 42 -19.42 -11.03 -22.19
CA TYR A 42 -18.23 -11.45 -22.92
C TYR A 42 -16.93 -11.27 -22.13
N TYR A 43 -17.02 -11.07 -20.81
CA TYR A 43 -15.90 -10.78 -19.91
C TYR A 43 -15.11 -9.51 -20.28
N GLN A 44 -15.68 -8.66 -21.14
CA GLN A 44 -15.09 -7.37 -21.47
C GLN A 44 -15.46 -6.36 -20.40
N THR A 45 -14.51 -5.51 -20.03
CA THR A 45 -14.78 -4.43 -19.07
C THR A 45 -15.79 -3.47 -19.68
N ASP A 46 -16.87 -3.23 -18.94
CA ASP A 46 -17.95 -2.31 -19.28
C ASP A 46 -17.79 -1.00 -18.50
N SER A 47 -17.60 -1.09 -17.18
CA SER A 47 -17.28 0.06 -16.34
C SER A 47 -16.32 -0.30 -15.21
N LEU A 48 -15.64 0.73 -14.69
CA LEU A 48 -14.76 0.65 -13.55
C LEU A 48 -15.04 1.82 -12.62
N LYS A 49 -15.21 1.52 -11.33
CA LYS A 49 -15.36 2.52 -10.28
C LYS A 49 -14.24 2.38 -9.27
N THR A 50 -13.74 3.49 -8.76
CA THR A 50 -12.85 3.52 -7.61
C THR A 50 -13.47 4.34 -6.49
N TYR A 51 -12.99 4.12 -5.28
CA TYR A 51 -13.56 4.70 -4.08
C TYR A 51 -12.47 5.27 -3.18
N TYR A 52 -12.86 6.24 -2.36
CA TYR A 52 -12.08 6.71 -1.23
C TYR A 52 -12.29 5.78 -0.03
N LYS A 53 -11.40 5.86 0.97
CA LYS A 53 -11.54 5.09 2.22
C LYS A 53 -12.81 5.41 3.01
N ASN A 54 -13.40 6.59 2.83
CA ASN A 54 -14.69 6.93 3.42
C ASN A 54 -15.88 6.34 2.65
N GLY A 55 -15.65 5.48 1.65
CA GLY A 55 -16.68 4.82 0.86
C GLY A 55 -17.24 5.66 -0.30
N ASN A 56 -16.88 6.95 -0.41
CA ASN A 56 -17.37 7.79 -1.50
C ASN A 56 -16.69 7.46 -2.83
N ILE A 57 -17.45 7.60 -3.92
CA ILE A 57 -16.95 7.39 -5.28
C ILE A 57 -15.81 8.36 -5.58
N ASN A 58 -14.75 7.86 -6.22
CA ASN A 58 -13.56 8.60 -6.61
C ASN A 58 -13.52 8.81 -8.13
N GLU A 59 -13.43 7.73 -8.92
CA GLU A 59 -13.46 7.78 -10.38
C GLU A 59 -14.50 6.80 -10.93
N VAL A 60 -15.14 7.18 -12.04
CA VAL A 60 -16.04 6.30 -12.82
C VAL A 60 -15.60 6.34 -14.28
N LEU A 61 -15.17 5.18 -14.80
CA LEU A 61 -14.72 5.01 -16.17
C LEU A 61 -15.65 4.05 -16.93
N HIS A 62 -16.05 4.43 -18.14
CA HIS A 62 -16.89 3.61 -19.00
C HIS A 62 -16.12 3.12 -20.23
N PHE A 63 -16.45 1.92 -20.68
CA PHE A 63 -15.75 1.20 -21.72
C PHE A 63 -16.72 0.64 -22.73
N ASN A 64 -16.27 0.52 -23.97
CA ASN A 64 -16.92 -0.25 -25.01
C ASN A 64 -15.85 -1.10 -25.72
N LYS A 65 -16.08 -2.42 -25.81
CA LYS A 65 -15.11 -3.39 -26.37
C LYS A 65 -13.70 -3.22 -25.79
N GLY A 66 -13.61 -3.03 -24.47
CA GLY A 66 -12.35 -2.90 -23.73
C GLY A 66 -11.63 -1.53 -23.86
N LYS A 67 -12.21 -0.56 -24.57
CA LYS A 67 -11.63 0.78 -24.74
C LYS A 67 -12.51 1.83 -24.07
N LEU A 68 -11.90 2.88 -23.50
CA LEU A 68 -12.66 3.97 -22.89
C LEU A 68 -13.63 4.59 -23.90
N ASN A 69 -14.89 4.70 -23.53
CA ASN A 69 -15.93 5.18 -24.43
C ASN A 69 -17.08 5.82 -23.65
N GLY A 70 -17.64 6.91 -24.19
CA GLY A 70 -18.68 7.68 -23.51
C GLY A 70 -18.10 8.60 -22.44
N PHE A 71 -18.93 9.00 -21.48
CA PHE A 71 -18.52 9.89 -20.41
C PHE A 71 -17.82 9.14 -19.28
N SER A 72 -16.92 9.81 -18.57
CA SER A 72 -16.23 9.32 -17.39
C SER A 72 -16.04 10.49 -16.43
N PHE A 73 -15.93 10.22 -15.13
CA PHE A 73 -16.07 11.24 -14.10
C PHE A 73 -15.07 11.08 -12.96
N LYS A 74 -14.71 12.22 -12.36
CA LYS A 74 -13.95 12.33 -11.11
C LYS A 74 -14.81 13.04 -10.07
N TYR A 75 -14.77 12.55 -8.85
CA TYR A 75 -15.44 13.13 -7.69
C TYR A 75 -14.42 13.39 -6.56
N ASN A 76 -14.71 14.29 -5.64
CA ASN A 76 -13.91 14.44 -4.42
C ASN A 76 -14.47 13.61 -3.26
N GLN A 77 -13.82 13.69 -2.10
CA GLN A 77 -14.16 12.90 -0.92
C GLN A 77 -15.55 13.21 -0.34
N ILE A 78 -16.19 14.33 -0.71
CA ILE A 78 -17.54 14.69 -0.28
C ILE A 78 -18.59 14.47 -1.39
N GLY A 79 -18.21 13.86 -2.51
CA GLY A 79 -19.13 13.49 -3.59
C GLY A 79 -19.37 14.57 -4.65
N GLU A 80 -18.66 15.71 -4.60
CA GLU A 80 -18.78 16.73 -5.64
C GLU A 80 -18.04 16.28 -6.91
N LYS A 81 -18.67 16.50 -8.07
CA LYS A 81 -18.08 16.19 -9.38
C LYS A 81 -17.01 17.23 -9.73
N LEU A 82 -15.77 16.79 -9.90
CA LEU A 82 -14.62 17.65 -10.21
C LEU A 82 -14.37 17.79 -11.71
N THR A 83 -14.35 16.66 -12.42
CA THR A 83 -13.98 16.61 -13.84
C THR A 83 -14.85 15.60 -14.56
N SER A 84 -15.18 15.89 -15.82
CA SER A 84 -15.68 14.90 -16.78
C SER A 84 -14.76 14.76 -17.98
N TRP A 85 -14.75 13.56 -18.54
CA TRP A 85 -14.06 13.23 -19.78
C TRP A 85 -15.01 12.54 -20.73
N LYS A 86 -15.00 12.92 -22.01
CA LYS A 86 -15.69 12.21 -23.07
C LYS A 86 -14.66 11.46 -23.91
N PHE A 87 -14.83 10.15 -24.01
CA PHE A 87 -13.99 9.28 -24.82
C PHE A 87 -14.76 8.70 -26.01
N ASN A 88 -14.05 8.48 -27.11
CA ASN A 88 -14.53 7.73 -28.27
C ASN A 88 -13.46 6.70 -28.66
N ASN A 89 -13.80 5.41 -28.59
CA ASN A 89 -12.93 4.30 -28.99
C ASN A 89 -11.51 4.38 -28.39
N GLY A 90 -11.41 4.72 -27.10
CA GLY A 90 -10.17 4.83 -26.33
C GLY A 90 -9.47 6.19 -26.42
N ARG A 91 -9.93 7.11 -27.27
CA ARG A 91 -9.37 8.45 -27.41
C ARG A 91 -10.18 9.46 -26.62
N LEU A 92 -9.51 10.32 -25.86
CA LEU A 92 -10.13 11.47 -25.26
C LEU A 92 -10.60 12.42 -26.38
N VAL A 93 -11.83 12.93 -26.27
CA VAL A 93 -12.41 13.90 -27.21
C VAL A 93 -12.63 15.24 -26.52
N GLN A 94 -13.03 15.20 -25.24
CA GLN A 94 -13.33 16.39 -24.45
C GLN A 94 -12.97 16.17 -22.99
N ARG A 95 -12.51 17.23 -22.33
CA ARG A 95 -12.39 17.32 -20.87
C ARG A 95 -13.06 18.60 -20.40
N LEU A 96 -13.83 18.51 -19.32
CA LEU A 96 -14.42 19.66 -18.64
C LEU A 96 -14.10 19.56 -17.15
N ASP A 97 -13.46 20.59 -16.59
CA ASP A 97 -13.21 20.73 -15.15
C ASP A 97 -14.30 21.63 -14.57
N PHE A 98 -15.09 21.10 -13.64
CA PHE A 98 -16.14 21.82 -12.92
C PHE A 98 -15.58 22.51 -11.67
N LYS A 99 -14.67 21.82 -10.98
CA LYS A 99 -14.01 22.30 -9.76
C LYS A 99 -12.57 21.79 -9.71
N ILE A 100 -11.66 22.62 -9.21
CA ILE A 100 -10.26 22.26 -8.98
C ILE A 100 -9.99 22.41 -7.49
N ASP A 101 -9.77 21.28 -6.82
CA ASP A 101 -9.46 21.26 -5.39
C ASP A 101 -7.97 21.58 -5.17
N TYR A 102 -7.71 22.55 -4.31
CA TYR A 102 -6.35 22.90 -3.89
C TYR A 102 -6.35 23.43 -2.46
N HIS A 103 -5.20 23.32 -1.80
CA HIS A 103 -4.91 24.00 -0.56
C HIS A 103 -4.32 25.39 -0.85
N LYS A 104 -4.47 26.36 0.05
CA LYS A 104 -3.94 27.72 -0.12
C LYS A 104 -2.45 27.73 -0.50
N LYS A 105 -1.65 26.84 0.12
CA LYS A 105 -0.20 26.71 -0.11
C LYS A 105 0.18 26.10 -1.46
N ASN A 106 -0.72 25.41 -2.17
CA ASN A 106 -0.38 24.72 -3.43
C ASN A 106 -1.23 25.13 -4.63
N LYS A 107 -2.14 26.10 -4.46
CA LYS A 107 -3.06 26.63 -5.48
C LYS A 107 -2.39 26.84 -6.84
N GLU A 108 -1.32 27.63 -6.87
CA GLU A 108 -0.64 27.98 -8.13
C GLU A 108 -0.09 26.74 -8.85
N SER A 109 0.59 25.86 -8.11
CA SER A 109 1.14 24.63 -8.68
C SER A 109 0.04 23.70 -9.21
N VAL A 110 -1.11 23.59 -8.52
CA VAL A 110 -2.23 22.76 -8.96
C VAL A 110 -2.83 23.32 -10.26
N LEU A 111 -3.09 24.63 -10.31
CA LEU A 111 -3.63 25.30 -11.50
C LEU A 111 -2.69 25.16 -12.70
N LYS A 112 -1.37 25.30 -12.49
CA LYS A 112 -0.36 25.11 -13.53
C LYS A 112 -0.42 23.69 -14.12
N ARG A 113 -0.56 22.65 -13.28
CA ARG A 113 -0.70 21.25 -13.73
C ARG A 113 -1.98 21.03 -14.53
N HIS A 114 -3.11 21.59 -14.09
CA HIS A 114 -4.37 21.52 -14.84
C HIS A 114 -4.25 22.18 -16.21
N ASN A 115 -3.69 23.38 -16.28
CA ASN A 115 -3.49 24.10 -17.54
C ASN A 115 -2.58 23.34 -18.50
N LYS A 116 -1.45 22.82 -18.01
CA LYS A 116 -0.53 22.01 -18.82
C LYS A 116 -1.19 20.73 -19.33
N LEU A 117 -1.98 20.07 -18.50
CA LEU A 117 -2.70 18.86 -18.89
C LEU A 117 -3.81 19.16 -19.91
N LYS A 118 -4.50 20.31 -19.81
CA LYS A 118 -5.46 20.77 -20.83
C LYS A 118 -4.76 20.98 -22.17
N PHE A 119 -3.61 21.65 -22.18
CA PHE A 119 -2.80 21.84 -23.38
C PHE A 119 -2.41 20.50 -24.03
N ILE A 120 -1.85 19.56 -23.24
CA ILE A 120 -1.42 18.25 -23.74
C ILE A 120 -2.59 17.45 -24.30
N ASN A 121 -3.74 17.45 -23.61
CA ASN A 121 -4.93 16.76 -24.10
C ASN A 121 -5.38 17.32 -25.46
N ASN A 122 -5.45 18.65 -25.60
CA ASN A 122 -5.81 19.30 -26.86
C ASN A 122 -4.82 18.96 -27.98
N PHE A 123 -3.51 18.94 -27.68
CA PHE A 123 -2.49 18.56 -28.64
C PHE A 123 -2.68 17.10 -29.11
N LEU A 124 -2.87 16.16 -28.17
CA LEU A 124 -3.02 14.73 -28.48
C LEU A 124 -4.35 14.40 -29.18
N ILE A 125 -5.39 15.23 -28.97
CA ILE A 125 -6.66 15.13 -29.72
C ILE A 125 -6.44 15.46 -31.20
N LYS A 126 -5.69 16.53 -31.49
CA LYS A 126 -5.41 16.98 -32.86
C LYS A 126 -4.41 16.09 -33.59
N ASN A 127 -3.42 15.53 -32.87
CA ASN A 127 -2.32 14.78 -33.46
C ASN A 127 -2.45 13.26 -33.27
N LYS A 128 -2.96 12.58 -34.30
CA LYS A 128 -3.26 11.13 -34.27
C LYS A 128 -2.02 10.24 -34.11
N SER A 129 -0.83 10.71 -34.49
CA SER A 129 0.43 9.95 -34.42
C SER A 129 0.93 9.73 -32.99
N GLY A 130 0.40 10.47 -32.00
CA GLY A 130 0.71 10.29 -30.58
C GLY A 130 2.16 10.64 -30.24
N ASN A 131 2.39 11.79 -29.60
CA ASN A 131 3.73 12.12 -29.11
C ASN A 131 4.01 11.38 -27.80
N VAL A 132 4.97 10.46 -27.83
CA VAL A 132 5.37 9.64 -26.66
C VAL A 132 5.76 10.50 -25.46
N GLY A 133 6.49 11.60 -25.66
CA GLY A 133 6.87 12.52 -24.59
C GLY A 133 5.65 13.13 -23.91
N TYR A 134 4.66 13.56 -24.69
CA TYR A 134 3.39 14.06 -24.15
C TYR A 134 2.53 12.98 -23.48
N ILE A 135 2.60 11.72 -23.91
CA ILE A 135 1.91 10.62 -23.22
C ILE A 135 2.52 10.38 -21.84
N ILE A 136 3.86 10.39 -21.75
CA ILE A 136 4.58 10.28 -20.47
C ILE A 136 4.23 11.47 -19.57
N GLU A 137 4.35 12.70 -20.08
CA GLU A 137 4.04 13.91 -19.32
C GLU A 137 2.57 13.92 -18.85
N ARG A 138 1.64 13.49 -19.71
CA ARG A 138 0.22 13.33 -19.36
C ARG A 138 0.02 12.33 -18.23
N ALA A 139 0.72 11.20 -18.25
CA ALA A 139 0.62 10.17 -17.21
C ALA A 139 0.99 10.74 -15.83
N PHE A 140 2.14 11.42 -15.75
CA PHE A 140 2.59 12.07 -14.52
C PHE A 140 1.65 13.18 -14.07
N LEU A 141 1.19 14.05 -14.98
CA LEU A 141 0.25 15.11 -14.63
C LEU A 141 -1.08 14.55 -14.11
N ARG A 142 -1.62 13.50 -14.75
CA ARG A 142 -2.83 12.82 -14.29
C ARG A 142 -2.66 12.25 -12.89
N TYR A 143 -1.53 11.59 -12.62
CA TYR A 143 -1.22 11.07 -11.28
C TYR A 143 -1.14 12.21 -10.25
N GLN A 144 -0.41 13.29 -10.56
CA GLN A 144 -0.22 14.43 -9.66
C GLN A 144 -1.50 15.21 -9.30
N ILE A 145 -2.54 15.13 -10.15
CA ILE A 145 -3.84 15.76 -9.87
C ILE A 145 -4.91 14.75 -9.41
N GLY A 146 -4.52 13.50 -9.16
CA GLY A 146 -5.43 12.47 -8.62
C GLY A 146 -6.34 11.78 -9.64
N ASN A 147 -6.07 11.91 -10.94
CA ASN A 147 -6.75 11.11 -11.98
C ASN A 147 -6.08 9.74 -12.11
N THR A 148 -6.11 8.98 -11.02
CA THR A 148 -5.27 7.81 -10.76
C THR A 148 -5.47 6.72 -11.80
N MET A 149 -6.71 6.38 -12.15
CA MET A 149 -6.98 5.31 -13.10
C MET A 149 -6.63 5.69 -14.54
N LEU A 150 -6.81 6.96 -14.92
CA LEU A 150 -6.37 7.43 -16.23
C LEU A 150 -4.83 7.49 -16.32
N ALA A 151 -4.16 7.84 -15.22
CA ALA A 151 -2.70 7.78 -15.12
C ALA A 151 -2.20 6.33 -15.23
N LEU A 152 -2.82 5.39 -14.49
CA LEU A 152 -2.48 3.97 -14.54
C LEU A 152 -2.55 3.42 -15.97
N LYS A 153 -3.61 3.74 -16.71
CA LYS A 153 -3.74 3.31 -18.12
C LYS A 153 -2.63 3.88 -19.01
N ASP A 154 -2.21 5.12 -18.79
CA ASP A 154 -1.10 5.71 -19.55
C ASP A 154 0.23 5.01 -19.19
N PHE A 155 0.50 4.77 -17.91
CA PHE A 155 1.70 4.07 -17.47
C PHE A 155 1.73 2.60 -17.92
N GLU A 156 0.61 1.89 -17.92
CA GLU A 156 0.51 0.53 -18.47
C GLU A 156 0.79 0.51 -19.98
N PHE A 157 0.27 1.50 -20.72
CA PHE A 157 0.58 1.66 -22.13
C PHE A 157 2.09 1.91 -22.35
N ILE A 158 2.69 2.82 -21.58
CA ILE A 158 4.13 3.13 -21.63
C ILE A 158 4.95 1.88 -21.31
N ASN A 159 4.62 1.15 -20.24
CA ASN A 159 5.31 -0.07 -19.84
C ASN A 159 5.26 -1.13 -20.95
N ALA A 160 4.07 -1.40 -21.50
CA ALA A 160 3.88 -2.42 -22.52
C ALA A 160 4.55 -2.07 -23.86
N ARG A 161 4.57 -0.79 -24.26
CA ARG A 161 5.03 -0.37 -25.60
C ARG A 161 6.46 0.15 -25.64
N LEU A 162 6.92 0.78 -24.56
CA LEU A 162 8.18 1.54 -24.56
C LEU A 162 9.23 0.92 -23.64
N ILE A 163 8.82 0.28 -22.54
CA ILE A 163 9.77 -0.44 -21.66
C ILE A 163 9.98 -1.86 -22.18
N LYS A 164 8.91 -2.64 -22.39
CA LYS A 164 9.04 -4.07 -22.71
C LYS A 164 9.39 -4.39 -24.15
N ARG A 165 8.98 -3.53 -25.10
CA ARG A 165 9.16 -3.77 -26.55
C ARG A 165 10.32 -3.00 -27.16
N GLU A 166 10.88 -2.02 -26.44
CA GLU A 166 11.93 -1.08 -26.88
C GLU A 166 12.00 -0.86 -28.41
N PRO A 167 11.11 -0.05 -29.01
CA PRO A 167 11.20 0.20 -30.44
C PRO A 167 12.53 0.86 -30.80
N PHE A 168 13.14 0.42 -31.91
CA PHE A 168 14.43 0.92 -32.41
C PHE A 168 14.53 2.45 -32.33
N GLY A 169 15.58 2.95 -31.66
CA GLY A 169 15.94 4.38 -31.61
C GLY A 169 15.25 5.24 -30.54
N LYS A 170 14.38 4.70 -29.66
CA LYS A 170 13.78 5.45 -28.54
C LYS A 170 13.80 4.64 -27.24
N SER A 171 14.98 4.51 -26.62
CA SER A 171 15.11 3.87 -25.31
C SER A 171 14.99 4.89 -24.18
N MET A 172 14.15 4.57 -23.19
CA MET A 172 14.06 5.37 -21.96
C MET A 172 15.26 5.09 -21.06
N THR A 173 15.74 6.13 -20.38
CA THR A 173 16.85 5.97 -19.43
C THR A 173 16.42 5.10 -18.23
N PRO A 174 17.36 4.39 -17.59
CA PRO A 174 17.16 3.72 -16.30
C PRO A 174 16.31 4.53 -15.32
N LYS A 175 16.70 5.79 -15.09
CA LYS A 175 16.01 6.74 -14.20
C LYS A 175 14.56 7.03 -14.60
N GLN A 176 14.28 7.15 -15.90
CA GLN A 176 12.92 7.34 -16.42
C GLN A 176 12.06 6.09 -16.17
N LYS A 177 12.59 4.90 -16.50
CA LYS A 177 11.91 3.61 -16.27
C LYS A 177 11.64 3.40 -14.78
N GLY A 178 12.65 3.63 -13.93
CA GLY A 178 12.55 3.53 -12.47
C GLY A 178 11.49 4.47 -11.91
N SER A 179 11.42 5.72 -12.39
CA SER A 179 10.39 6.68 -11.97
C SER A 179 8.97 6.27 -12.39
N ILE A 180 8.80 5.60 -13.53
CA ILE A 180 7.50 5.07 -13.97
C ILE A 180 7.07 3.92 -13.07
N TYR A 181 7.96 2.96 -12.81
CA TYR A 181 7.65 1.83 -11.93
C TYR A 181 7.38 2.27 -10.49
N ASP A 182 8.10 3.27 -9.99
CA ASP A 182 7.85 3.86 -8.67
C ASP A 182 6.46 4.52 -8.57
N VAL A 183 5.99 5.19 -9.64
CA VAL A 183 4.61 5.72 -9.66
C VAL A 183 3.58 4.61 -9.76
N LEU A 184 3.82 3.58 -10.58
CA LEU A 184 2.95 2.39 -10.64
C LEU A 184 2.83 1.73 -9.27
N ALA A 185 3.94 1.57 -8.55
CA ALA A 185 3.95 1.07 -7.19
C ALA A 185 3.04 1.91 -6.30
N ARG A 186 3.23 3.24 -6.27
CA ARG A 186 2.41 4.17 -5.46
C ARG A 186 0.92 4.16 -5.83
N ILE A 187 0.57 3.98 -7.10
CA ILE A 187 -0.82 3.79 -7.51
C ILE A 187 -1.39 2.52 -6.86
N HIS A 188 -0.66 1.41 -6.93
CA HIS A 188 -1.10 0.16 -6.29
C HIS A 188 -1.14 0.26 -4.76
N GLN A 189 -0.22 1.01 -4.13
CA GLN A 189 -0.27 1.32 -2.69
C GLN A 189 -1.55 2.06 -2.32
N SER A 190 -1.97 3.03 -3.13
CA SER A 190 -3.20 3.80 -2.87
C SER A 190 -4.48 2.97 -2.90
N PHE A 191 -4.42 1.76 -3.49
CA PHE A 191 -5.49 0.76 -3.49
C PHE A 191 -5.19 -0.44 -2.60
N GLU A 192 -4.14 -0.36 -1.77
CA GLU A 192 -3.68 -1.41 -0.86
C GLU A 192 -3.43 -2.77 -1.53
N GLN A 193 -3.01 -2.74 -2.81
CA GLN A 193 -2.63 -3.92 -3.58
C GLN A 193 -1.16 -4.26 -3.30
N GLU A 194 -0.88 -4.71 -2.08
CA GLU A 194 0.47 -4.81 -1.50
C GLU A 194 1.47 -5.57 -2.37
N ASN A 195 1.08 -6.76 -2.85
CA ASN A 195 1.97 -7.59 -3.66
C ASN A 195 2.33 -6.92 -5.00
N LYS A 196 1.39 -6.20 -5.62
CA LYS A 196 1.67 -5.45 -6.85
C LYS A 196 2.54 -4.23 -6.56
N ALA A 197 2.27 -3.52 -5.46
CA ALA A 197 3.07 -2.37 -5.05
C ALA A 197 4.53 -2.76 -4.82
N ILE A 198 4.79 -3.80 -4.02
CA ILE A 198 6.15 -4.33 -3.78
C ILE A 198 6.78 -4.78 -5.10
N ASN A 199 6.07 -5.53 -5.94
CA ASN A 199 6.61 -5.98 -7.22
C ASN A 199 7.06 -4.81 -8.11
N TYR A 200 6.26 -3.74 -8.23
CA TYR A 200 6.66 -2.58 -9.02
C TYR A 200 7.82 -1.80 -8.41
N HIS A 201 7.95 -1.75 -7.08
CA HIS A 201 9.15 -1.22 -6.44
C HIS A 201 10.40 -2.03 -6.78
N LEU A 202 10.29 -3.36 -6.77
CA LEU A 202 11.39 -4.24 -7.18
C LEU A 202 11.76 -4.05 -8.66
N GLU A 203 10.77 -3.89 -9.54
CA GLU A 203 11.03 -3.56 -10.96
C GLU A 203 11.67 -2.19 -11.12
N ALA A 204 11.31 -1.20 -10.30
CA ALA A 204 11.96 0.12 -10.28
C ALA A 204 13.44 0.00 -9.91
N LEU A 205 13.77 -0.77 -8.87
CA LEU A 205 15.15 -1.04 -8.45
C LEU A 205 15.92 -1.86 -9.47
N LYS A 206 15.27 -2.79 -10.17
CA LYS A 206 15.90 -3.60 -11.21
C LYS A 206 16.38 -2.76 -12.38
N VAL A 207 15.58 -1.77 -12.80
CA VAL A 207 15.95 -0.89 -13.92
C VAL A 207 16.80 0.30 -13.51
N ASP A 208 16.79 0.71 -12.23
CA ASP A 208 17.57 1.83 -11.69
C ASP A 208 18.19 1.47 -10.32
N PRO A 209 19.18 0.55 -10.28
CA PRO A 209 19.72 0.00 -9.04
C PRO A 209 20.56 0.99 -8.23
N ASN A 210 20.98 2.10 -8.84
CA ASN A 210 21.83 3.12 -8.19
C ASN A 210 21.03 4.28 -7.58
N SER A 211 19.72 4.09 -7.40
CA SER A 211 18.81 5.12 -6.92
C SER A 211 18.50 4.94 -5.44
N GLY A 212 19.22 5.66 -4.57
CA GLY A 212 18.95 5.68 -3.13
C GLY A 212 17.49 6.03 -2.79
N ARG A 213 16.83 6.85 -3.62
CA ARG A 213 15.41 7.21 -3.46
C ARG A 213 14.49 6.00 -3.63
N LEU A 214 14.76 5.12 -4.59
CA LEU A 214 13.93 3.94 -4.81
C LEU A 214 14.07 2.92 -3.67
N TYR A 215 15.28 2.79 -3.11
CA TYR A 215 15.49 2.00 -1.90
C TYR A 215 14.69 2.54 -0.71
N TYR A 216 14.68 3.86 -0.53
CA TYR A 216 13.88 4.49 0.51
C TYR A 216 12.38 4.27 0.28
N ASN A 217 11.89 4.48 -0.93
CA ASN A 217 10.46 4.35 -1.23
C ASN A 217 9.94 2.93 -0.97
N LEU A 218 10.72 1.89 -1.32
CA LEU A 218 10.38 0.51 -0.99
C LEU A 218 10.49 0.27 0.53
N GLY A 219 11.60 0.68 1.16
CA GLY A 219 11.82 0.48 2.60
C GLY A 219 10.74 1.14 3.46
N SER A 220 10.40 2.39 3.18
CA SER A 220 9.32 3.13 3.85
C SER A 220 7.97 2.43 3.68
N TYR A 221 7.66 1.96 2.47
CA TYR A 221 6.41 1.25 2.24
C TYR A 221 6.34 -0.08 3.01
N LEU A 222 7.46 -0.81 3.08
CA LEU A 222 7.54 -2.04 3.85
C LEU A 222 7.31 -1.77 5.35
N VAL A 223 7.80 -0.65 5.89
CA VAL A 223 7.45 -0.19 7.25
C VAL A 223 5.94 0.06 7.40
N ASP A 224 5.29 0.70 6.42
CA ASP A 224 3.85 0.99 6.47
C ASP A 224 3.00 -0.29 6.49
N ILE A 225 3.45 -1.33 5.81
CA ILE A 225 2.79 -2.65 5.82
C ILE A 225 3.36 -3.62 6.86
N LYS A 226 4.22 -3.14 7.78
CA LYS A 226 4.79 -3.88 8.92
C LYS A 226 5.72 -5.03 8.54
N GLU A 227 6.30 -5.01 7.34
CA GLU A 227 7.30 -5.97 6.86
C GLU A 227 8.71 -5.50 7.29
N TYR A 228 8.95 -5.46 8.60
CA TYR A 228 10.10 -4.76 9.20
C TYR A 228 11.46 -5.37 8.82
N ASP A 229 11.58 -6.69 8.76
CA ASP A 229 12.82 -7.37 8.36
C ASP A 229 13.26 -6.97 6.94
N LEU A 230 12.31 -7.01 5.99
CA LEU A 230 12.54 -6.58 4.62
C LEU A 230 12.83 -5.07 4.57
N ALA A 231 12.06 -4.27 5.30
CA ALA A 231 12.22 -2.83 5.35
C ALA A 231 13.64 -2.44 5.80
N HIS A 232 14.15 -3.08 6.86
CA HIS A 232 15.48 -2.83 7.41
C HIS A 232 16.55 -2.98 6.33
N GLN A 233 16.54 -4.07 5.57
CA GLN A 233 17.52 -4.33 4.51
C GLN A 233 17.56 -3.23 3.43
N TYR A 234 16.39 -2.74 3.01
CA TYR A 234 16.31 -1.67 2.00
C TYR A 234 16.63 -0.28 2.56
N LEU A 235 16.28 -0.02 3.82
CA LEU A 235 16.63 1.22 4.51
C LEU A 235 18.14 1.31 4.77
N GLN A 236 18.81 0.20 5.11
CA GLN A 236 20.28 0.15 5.20
C GLN A 236 20.94 0.48 3.85
N LYS A 237 20.40 -0.01 2.72
CA LYS A 237 20.87 0.41 1.39
C LYS A 237 20.65 1.90 1.15
N THR A 238 19.55 2.48 1.61
CA THR A 238 19.32 3.93 1.52
C THR A 238 20.43 4.71 2.22
N LEU A 239 20.84 4.31 3.43
CA LEU A 239 21.91 4.98 4.18
C LEU A 239 23.28 4.90 3.50
N LYS A 240 23.53 3.91 2.63
CA LYS A 240 24.75 3.88 1.81
C LYS A 240 24.81 5.01 0.79
N PHE A 241 23.67 5.41 0.22
CA PHE A 241 23.58 6.55 -0.71
C PHE A 241 23.42 7.88 0.02
N PHE A 242 22.65 7.89 1.11
CA PHE A 242 22.31 9.07 1.89
C PHE A 242 22.54 8.83 3.39
N PRO A 243 23.79 8.94 3.87
CA PRO A 243 24.15 8.57 5.24
C PRO A 243 23.45 9.35 6.35
N LYS A 244 22.89 10.53 6.03
CA LYS A 244 22.20 11.42 6.97
C LYS A 244 20.73 11.62 6.59
N HIS A 245 20.09 10.61 6.00
CA HIS A 245 18.71 10.70 5.54
C HIS A 245 17.71 10.64 6.71
N PRO A 246 17.00 11.74 7.03
CA PRO A 246 16.25 11.84 8.27
C PRO A 246 15.00 10.96 8.29
N PHE A 247 14.34 10.77 7.15
CA PHE A 247 13.20 9.86 7.06
C PHE A 247 13.62 8.40 7.22
N THR A 248 14.81 8.02 6.77
CA THR A 248 15.32 6.65 7.00
C THR A 248 15.60 6.42 8.48
N PHE A 249 16.15 7.40 9.18
CA PHE A 249 16.31 7.32 10.63
C PHE A 249 14.97 7.18 11.34
N TRP A 250 13.95 7.93 10.91
CA TRP A 250 12.61 7.78 11.44
C TRP A 250 12.06 6.36 11.21
N SER A 251 12.08 5.84 9.98
CA SER A 251 11.63 4.48 9.66
C SER A 251 12.39 3.40 10.44
N LEU A 252 13.72 3.53 10.58
CA LEU A 252 14.53 2.60 11.37
C LEU A 252 14.19 2.67 12.86
N SER A 253 13.94 3.86 13.41
CA SER A 253 13.56 3.99 14.83
C SER A 253 12.27 3.24 15.15
N LYS A 254 11.31 3.22 14.21
CA LYS A 254 10.06 2.46 14.34
C LYS A 254 10.31 0.94 14.28
N ILE A 255 11.15 0.50 13.35
CA ILE A 255 11.57 -0.92 13.26
C ILE A 255 12.22 -1.37 14.57
N TYR A 256 13.21 -0.61 15.05
CA TYR A 256 13.95 -0.97 16.27
C TYR A 256 13.07 -0.93 17.53
N LEU A 257 12.10 -0.02 17.60
CA LEU A 257 11.12 -0.03 18.69
C LEU A 257 10.28 -1.31 18.68
N ASN A 258 9.85 -1.76 17.50
CA ASN A 258 9.08 -2.99 17.33
C ASN A 258 9.90 -4.25 17.63
N GLU A 259 11.20 -4.23 17.32
CA GLU A 259 12.12 -5.31 17.65
C GLU A 259 12.60 -5.28 19.12
N GLU A 260 12.06 -4.35 19.93
CA GLU A 260 12.45 -4.12 21.33
C GLU A 260 13.95 -3.77 21.52
N LYS A 261 14.60 -3.28 20.47
CA LYS A 261 15.98 -2.79 20.47
C LYS A 261 16.00 -1.30 20.84
N TYR A 262 15.81 -1.04 22.14
CA TYR A 262 15.50 0.30 22.64
C TYR A 262 16.67 1.29 22.48
N GLU A 263 17.93 0.84 22.59
CA GLU A 263 19.11 1.68 22.36
C GLU A 263 19.17 2.21 20.91
N GLU A 264 18.95 1.34 19.92
CA GLU A 264 18.89 1.71 18.52
C GLU A 264 17.67 2.59 18.23
N ALA A 265 16.51 2.28 18.80
CA ALA A 265 15.31 3.09 18.67
C ALA A 265 15.56 4.52 19.18
N LEU A 266 16.21 4.67 20.35
CA LEU A 266 16.60 5.96 20.93
C LEU A 266 17.62 6.70 20.03
N LYS A 267 18.64 5.99 19.54
CA LYS A 267 19.66 6.56 18.64
C LYS A 267 19.03 7.13 17.37
N TYR A 268 18.25 6.33 16.65
CA TYR A 268 17.70 6.72 15.36
C TYR A 268 16.58 7.75 15.47
N SER A 269 15.73 7.66 16.50
CA SER A 269 14.73 8.71 16.76
C SER A 269 15.38 10.05 17.09
N THR A 270 16.49 10.05 17.84
CA THR A 270 17.26 11.27 18.13
C THR A 270 17.91 11.85 16.87
N LEU A 271 18.51 11.02 16.01
CA LEU A 271 19.06 11.47 14.72
C LEU A 271 17.99 12.05 13.79
N ALA A 272 16.79 11.47 13.77
CA ALA A 272 15.67 12.01 12.99
C ALA A 272 15.21 13.38 13.53
N LEU A 273 15.08 13.53 14.86
CA LEU A 273 14.67 14.78 15.51
C LEU A 273 15.67 15.93 15.29
N GLN A 274 16.96 15.65 15.11
CA GLN A 274 17.95 16.69 14.73
C GLN A 274 17.61 17.37 13.39
N ARG A 275 16.78 16.75 12.56
CA ARG A 275 16.32 17.27 11.26
C ARG A 275 14.80 17.42 11.21
N GLU A 276 14.16 17.59 12.37
CA GLU A 276 12.70 17.65 12.50
C GLU A 276 12.06 18.67 11.56
N LYS A 277 12.62 19.89 11.45
CA LYS A 277 12.09 20.92 10.54
C LYS A 277 11.94 20.41 9.10
N HIS A 278 12.94 19.69 8.59
CA HIS A 278 12.92 19.14 7.25
C HIS A 278 11.87 18.01 7.11
N ILE A 279 11.71 17.19 8.15
CA ILE A 279 10.68 16.15 8.19
C ILE A 279 9.29 16.78 8.17
N ILE A 280 9.04 17.82 8.97
CA ILE A 280 7.75 18.50 9.05
C ILE A 280 7.40 19.18 7.73
N GLU A 281 8.36 19.84 7.07
CA GLU A 281 8.13 20.52 5.78
C GLU A 281 7.68 19.58 4.66
N LEU A 282 8.07 18.31 4.73
CA LEU A 282 7.87 17.31 3.67
C LEU A 282 6.94 16.15 4.06
N SER A 283 6.44 16.10 5.30
CA SER A 283 5.52 15.05 5.78
C SER A 283 4.13 15.60 6.10
N SER A 284 3.21 14.71 6.49
CA SER A 284 1.83 15.02 6.88
C SER A 284 1.71 15.74 8.25
N GLY A 285 2.81 16.20 8.84
CA GLY A 285 2.83 16.83 10.18
C GLY A 285 2.82 15.84 11.35
N ILE A 286 2.50 14.56 11.11
CA ILE A 286 2.41 13.50 12.13
C ILE A 286 3.79 13.09 12.66
N ALA A 287 4.84 13.27 11.86
CA ALA A 287 6.18 12.75 12.18
C ALA A 287 6.78 13.32 13.48
N SER A 288 6.44 14.55 13.83
CA SER A 288 6.89 15.21 15.06
C SER A 288 6.37 14.49 16.30
N GLU A 289 5.09 14.14 16.28
CA GLU A 289 4.40 13.41 17.34
C GLU A 289 4.93 11.96 17.43
N GLU A 290 5.06 11.29 16.29
CA GLU A 290 5.51 9.91 16.21
C GLU A 290 6.94 9.71 16.73
N LEU A 291 7.88 10.56 16.32
CA LEU A 291 9.25 10.51 16.81
C LEU A 291 9.36 10.72 18.33
N ARG A 292 8.48 11.54 18.92
CA ARG A 292 8.47 11.78 20.37
C ARG A 292 7.97 10.57 21.14
N TYR A 293 6.88 9.91 20.71
CA TYR A 293 6.43 8.72 21.43
C TYR A 293 7.45 7.57 21.29
N ILE A 294 8.07 7.39 20.11
CA ILE A 294 9.09 6.36 19.89
C ILE A 294 10.26 6.57 20.85
N LYS A 295 10.80 7.80 20.88
CA LYS A 295 11.90 8.16 21.75
C LYS A 295 11.52 8.06 23.22
N GLY A 296 10.34 8.55 23.59
CA GLY A 296 9.85 8.55 24.96
C GLY A 296 9.67 7.14 25.53
N PHE A 297 9.08 6.23 24.75
CA PHE A 297 8.92 4.84 25.15
C PHE A 297 10.26 4.11 25.24
N ALA A 298 11.17 4.32 24.27
CA ALA A 298 12.51 3.75 24.33
C ALA A 298 13.28 4.21 25.59
N LEU A 299 13.20 5.50 25.96
CA LEU A 299 13.81 6.02 27.19
C LEU A 299 13.26 5.35 28.45
N HIS A 300 11.94 5.13 28.51
CA HIS A 300 11.33 4.43 29.64
C HIS A 300 11.86 3.00 29.78
N LYS A 301 11.92 2.23 28.68
CA LYS A 301 12.45 0.86 28.69
C LYS A 301 13.96 0.80 29.02
N LEU A 302 14.68 1.90 28.81
CA LEU A 302 16.08 2.08 29.23
C LEU A 302 16.23 2.65 30.66
N GLY A 303 15.16 2.69 31.46
CA GLY A 303 15.17 3.16 32.85
C GLY A 303 15.08 4.68 33.03
N LYS A 304 15.08 5.47 31.96
CA LYS A 304 14.96 6.94 31.98
C LYS A 304 13.50 7.38 31.94
N THR A 305 12.69 6.81 32.83
CA THR A 305 11.22 6.96 32.80
C THR A 305 10.74 8.41 32.91
N LYS A 306 11.41 9.26 33.68
CA LYS A 306 11.03 10.70 33.81
C LYS A 306 11.13 11.43 32.46
N GLU A 307 12.28 11.33 31.79
CA GLU A 307 12.49 11.91 30.45
C GLU A 307 11.52 11.32 29.42
N GLY A 308 11.28 10.00 29.50
CA GLY A 308 10.35 9.29 28.63
C GLY A 308 8.92 9.82 28.75
N LEU A 309 8.43 10.00 29.98
CA LEU A 309 7.10 10.55 30.27
C LEU A 309 6.95 11.99 29.77
N GLU A 310 7.95 12.84 29.90
CA GLU A 310 7.90 14.21 29.37
C GLU A 310 7.73 14.22 27.85
N LEU A 311 8.44 13.34 27.14
CA LEU A 311 8.31 13.22 25.69
C LEU A 311 6.98 12.65 25.25
N LEU A 312 6.46 11.64 25.96
CA LEU A 312 5.14 11.08 25.69
C LEU A 312 4.02 12.09 25.94
N LYS A 313 4.13 12.92 26.99
CA LYS A 313 3.21 14.04 27.23
C LYS A 313 3.26 15.07 26.10
N LYS A 314 4.46 15.46 25.66
CA LYS A 314 4.61 16.35 24.48
C LYS A 314 4.02 15.74 23.20
N ALA A 315 4.14 14.44 23.00
CA ALA A 315 3.48 13.76 21.88
C ALA A 315 1.95 13.85 22.00
N LEU A 316 1.41 13.66 23.21
CA LEU A 316 -0.02 13.78 23.48
C LEU A 316 -0.53 15.21 23.30
N ASP A 317 0.27 16.23 23.67
CA ASP A 317 -0.08 17.64 23.46
C ASP A 317 -0.16 17.99 21.97
N LEU A 318 0.71 17.41 21.14
CA LEU A 318 0.67 17.57 19.68
C LEU A 318 -0.55 16.89 19.05
N ASN A 319 -0.95 15.73 19.58
CA ASN A 319 -2.12 14.99 19.13
C ASN A 319 -2.80 14.24 20.29
N PRO A 320 -3.83 14.83 20.91
CA PRO A 320 -4.50 14.25 22.08
C PRO A 320 -5.21 12.92 21.83
N ASN A 321 -5.40 12.56 20.56
CA ASN A 321 -6.12 11.38 20.12
C ASN A 321 -5.21 10.37 19.40
N ASN A 322 -3.88 10.50 19.52
CA ASN A 322 -3.00 9.49 18.97
C ASN A 322 -3.06 8.18 19.78
N VAL A 323 -3.53 7.12 19.13
CA VAL A 323 -3.72 5.80 19.74
C VAL A 323 -2.42 5.18 20.26
N TYR A 324 -1.28 5.39 19.59
CA TYR A 324 0.01 4.83 19.99
C TYR A 324 0.62 5.58 21.17
N THR A 325 0.55 6.91 21.17
CA THR A 325 0.98 7.73 22.30
C THR A 325 0.20 7.35 23.57
N LEU A 326 -1.14 7.22 23.46
CA LEU A 326 -1.99 6.76 24.56
C LEU A 326 -1.59 5.36 25.03
N LYS A 327 -1.36 4.42 24.11
CA LYS A 327 -0.89 3.07 24.44
C LYS A 327 0.43 3.10 25.22
N TYR A 328 1.44 3.81 24.73
CA TYR A 328 2.76 3.86 25.39
C TYR A 328 2.71 4.55 26.74
N LEU A 329 1.88 5.58 26.91
CA LEU A 329 1.58 6.14 28.24
C LEU A 329 0.96 5.06 29.13
N GLY A 330 -0.05 4.34 28.66
CA GLY A 330 -0.67 3.24 29.39
C GLY A 330 0.35 2.20 29.87
N ILE A 331 1.28 1.76 29.01
CA ILE A 331 2.36 0.83 29.38
C ILE A 331 3.27 1.45 30.45
N VAL A 332 3.67 2.71 30.30
CA VAL A 332 4.54 3.37 31.28
C VAL A 332 3.86 3.49 32.64
N TYR A 333 2.57 3.85 32.68
CA TYR A 333 1.81 3.90 33.93
C TYR A 333 1.61 2.50 34.54
N TYR A 334 1.43 1.47 33.70
CA TYR A 334 1.38 0.08 34.14
C TYR A 334 2.69 -0.34 34.82
N ASP A 335 3.82 -0.10 34.16
CA ASP A 335 5.15 -0.43 34.68
C ASP A 335 5.49 0.34 35.97
N LEU A 336 4.82 1.48 36.21
CA LEU A 336 4.92 2.27 37.45
C LEU A 336 3.94 1.83 38.56
N GLY A 337 3.13 0.78 38.33
CA GLY A 337 2.11 0.31 39.28
C GLY A 337 0.86 1.21 39.38
N LYS A 338 0.70 2.16 38.47
CA LYS A 338 -0.42 3.11 38.41
C LYS A 338 -1.53 2.55 37.51
N PHE A 339 -2.14 1.47 37.96
CA PHE A 339 -3.07 0.67 37.15
C PHE A 339 -4.34 1.42 36.75
N THR A 340 -4.84 2.34 37.58
CA THR A 340 -6.03 3.15 37.27
C THR A 340 -5.77 4.05 36.06
N GLU A 341 -4.66 4.80 36.07
CA GLU A 341 -4.26 5.65 34.96
C GLU A 341 -3.94 4.82 33.70
N ALA A 342 -3.27 3.67 33.87
CA ALA A 342 -2.98 2.76 32.76
C ALA A 342 -4.27 2.28 32.06
N CYS A 343 -5.26 1.80 32.84
CA CYS A 343 -6.57 1.36 32.35
C CYS A 343 -7.30 2.47 31.58
N GLN A 344 -7.22 3.73 32.04
CA GLN A 344 -7.80 4.88 31.33
C GLN A 344 -7.15 5.12 29.97
N PHE A 345 -5.81 5.13 29.91
CA PHE A 345 -5.09 5.33 28.65
C PHE A 345 -5.32 4.21 27.64
N PHE A 346 -5.31 2.95 28.09
CA PHE A 346 -5.60 1.81 27.22
C PHE A 346 -7.03 1.84 26.70
N THR A 347 -8.00 2.17 27.55
CA THR A 347 -9.41 2.29 27.14
C THR A 347 -9.57 3.38 26.09
N LYS A 348 -9.03 4.58 26.33
CA LYS A 348 -9.09 5.67 25.36
C LYS A 348 -8.42 5.30 24.02
N SER A 349 -7.29 4.60 24.05
CA SER A 349 -6.60 4.14 22.83
C SER A 349 -7.46 3.17 22.01
N LEU A 350 -8.10 2.20 22.68
CA LEU A 350 -9.00 1.24 22.06
C LEU A 350 -10.27 1.92 21.50
N ASP A 351 -10.88 2.83 22.26
CA ASP A 351 -12.09 3.57 21.84
C ASP A 351 -11.83 4.43 20.60
N LEU A 352 -10.60 4.93 20.46
CA LEU A 352 -10.14 5.68 19.28
C LEU A 352 -9.70 4.78 18.12
N GLY A 353 -9.86 3.47 18.23
CA GLY A 353 -9.66 2.51 17.14
C GLY A 353 -8.22 1.99 17.01
N TYR A 354 -7.48 1.83 18.11
CA TYR A 354 -6.20 1.11 18.07
C TYR A 354 -6.35 -0.27 17.41
N VAL A 355 -5.45 -0.56 16.46
CA VAL A 355 -5.36 -1.87 15.81
C VAL A 355 -3.99 -2.46 16.10
N LYS A 356 -3.96 -3.68 16.65
CA LYS A 356 -2.73 -4.41 16.96
C LYS A 356 -1.78 -4.44 15.75
N ILE A 357 -0.51 -4.14 16.01
CA ILE A 357 0.60 -4.30 15.06
C ILE A 357 1.16 -5.71 15.22
N ALA A 358 1.61 -6.32 14.12
CA ALA A 358 2.28 -7.63 14.16
C ALA A 358 3.46 -7.58 15.15
N ASP A 359 3.61 -8.63 15.96
CA ASP A 359 4.59 -8.76 17.05
C ASP A 359 4.49 -7.72 18.19
N ASP A 360 3.42 -6.94 18.26
CA ASP A 360 3.22 -5.94 19.32
C ASP A 360 2.47 -6.53 20.53
N THR A 361 2.88 -6.13 21.73
CA THR A 361 2.28 -6.57 23.00
C THR A 361 0.80 -6.17 23.05
N ASP A 362 -0.06 -7.12 23.45
CA ASP A 362 -1.51 -6.92 23.33
C ASP A 362 -2.03 -5.91 24.36
N ILE A 363 -2.46 -4.73 23.87
CA ILE A 363 -3.08 -3.68 24.70
C ILE A 363 -4.31 -4.23 25.45
N ILE A 364 -4.97 -5.26 24.90
CA ILE A 364 -6.13 -5.92 25.52
C ILE A 364 -5.68 -6.65 26.79
N SER A 365 -4.60 -7.42 26.73
CA SER A 365 -4.04 -8.11 27.89
C SER A 365 -3.61 -7.13 28.97
N TYR A 366 -2.95 -6.03 28.59
CA TYR A 366 -2.61 -4.97 29.54
C TYR A 366 -3.84 -4.35 30.19
N LYS A 367 -4.86 -4.01 29.40
CA LYS A 367 -6.12 -3.47 29.91
C LYS A 367 -6.79 -4.43 30.88
N GLU A 368 -6.91 -5.71 30.52
CA GLU A 368 -7.50 -6.73 31.38
C GLU A 368 -6.76 -6.88 32.71
N ASN A 369 -5.42 -6.87 32.68
CA ASN A 369 -4.60 -6.92 33.89
C ASN A 369 -4.85 -5.70 34.80
N CYS A 370 -4.87 -4.49 34.22
CA CYS A 370 -5.09 -3.26 34.99
C CYS A 370 -6.51 -3.19 35.57
N CYS A 371 -7.52 -3.48 34.76
CA CYS A 371 -8.90 -3.22 35.13
C CYS A 371 -9.52 -4.37 35.97
N ASN A 372 -8.95 -5.58 35.93
CA ASN A 372 -9.46 -6.75 36.66
C ASN A 372 -8.53 -7.26 37.78
N ASN A 373 -7.40 -6.60 38.05
CA ASN A 373 -6.41 -7.03 39.06
C ASN A 373 -5.93 -8.49 38.88
N LYS A 374 -5.88 -8.98 37.64
CA LYS A 374 -5.38 -10.32 37.32
C LYS A 374 -3.90 -10.22 36.94
N ASN A 375 -3.06 -11.06 37.55
CA ASN A 375 -1.71 -11.31 37.08
C ASN A 375 -1.77 -12.31 35.92
N VAL A 376 -2.20 -11.89 34.73
CA VAL A 376 -2.04 -12.72 33.53
C VAL A 376 -0.62 -12.52 33.01
N GLU A 377 0.13 -13.61 32.94
CA GLU A 377 1.46 -13.63 32.33
C GLU A 377 1.35 -13.24 30.85
N ILE A 378 1.95 -12.11 30.49
CA ILE A 378 1.92 -11.60 29.12
C ILE A 378 2.92 -12.41 28.29
N THR A 379 2.44 -13.42 27.57
CA THR A 379 3.26 -14.23 26.66
C THR A 379 3.29 -13.59 25.27
N THR A 380 4.50 -13.24 24.80
CA THR A 380 4.73 -12.74 23.43
C THR A 380 5.01 -13.91 22.49
N ILE A 381 4.02 -14.28 21.68
CA ILE A 381 4.21 -15.25 20.59
C ILE A 381 4.77 -14.50 19.39
N LYS A 382 6.02 -14.78 19.00
CA LYS A 382 6.64 -14.20 17.81
C LYS A 382 6.12 -14.87 16.54
N GLU A 383 5.72 -14.08 15.55
CA GLU A 383 5.20 -14.63 14.29
C GLU A 383 6.30 -15.29 13.44
N PRO A 384 5.96 -16.30 12.61
CA PRO A 384 6.91 -16.88 11.67
C PRO A 384 7.34 -15.89 10.59
N TYR A 385 8.62 -15.89 10.23
CA TYR A 385 9.17 -15.01 9.19
C TYR A 385 10.23 -15.70 8.33
N ILE A 386 10.43 -15.21 7.11
CA ILE A 386 11.40 -15.78 6.16
C ILE A 386 12.80 -15.22 6.43
N TYR A 387 13.80 -16.11 6.50
CA TYR A 387 15.20 -15.71 6.60
C TYR A 387 16.15 -16.63 5.80
N PRO A 388 17.14 -16.08 5.07
CA PRO A 388 17.31 -14.66 4.76
C PRO A 388 16.22 -14.17 3.79
N ASN A 389 15.85 -12.89 3.91
CA ASN A 389 14.93 -12.23 3.00
C ASN A 389 15.44 -10.81 2.71
N PRO A 390 15.82 -10.45 1.47
CA PRO A 390 15.70 -11.24 0.25
C PRO A 390 16.57 -12.51 0.20
N ALA A 391 16.02 -13.60 -0.34
CA ALA A 391 16.72 -14.87 -0.50
C ALA A 391 17.51 -14.91 -1.82
N LYS A 392 18.67 -15.60 -1.81
CA LYS A 392 19.47 -15.86 -3.01
C LYS A 392 19.27 -17.27 -3.56
N THR A 393 19.45 -18.28 -2.73
CA THR A 393 19.44 -19.69 -3.13
C THR A 393 18.47 -20.51 -2.28
N THR A 394 18.57 -20.38 -0.95
CA THR A 394 17.70 -21.05 0.01
C THR A 394 17.22 -20.05 1.05
N PHE A 395 16.13 -20.41 1.73
CA PHE A 395 15.66 -19.73 2.94
C PHE A 395 15.00 -20.76 3.86
N ARG A 396 14.79 -20.37 5.12
CA ARG A 396 13.99 -21.10 6.11
C ARG A 396 12.94 -20.18 6.72
N ILE A 397 12.05 -20.76 7.52
CA ILE A 397 11.04 -20.02 8.29
C ILE A 397 11.48 -20.02 9.75
N ASN A 398 11.86 -18.86 10.27
CA ASN A 398 12.17 -18.69 11.68
C ASN A 398 10.88 -18.67 12.50
N ASN A 399 10.95 -18.99 13.80
CA ASN A 399 9.81 -19.15 14.69
C ASN A 399 8.78 -20.19 14.19
N TYR A 400 9.24 -21.21 13.47
CA TYR A 400 8.41 -22.28 12.97
C TYR A 400 9.07 -23.64 13.22
N ASN A 401 8.62 -24.32 14.26
CA ASN A 401 9.23 -25.55 14.78
C ASN A 401 8.82 -26.80 13.97
N LYS A 402 9.04 -26.79 12.65
CA LYS A 402 8.85 -27.95 11.78
C LYS A 402 10.01 -28.13 10.81
N THR A 403 10.56 -29.34 10.77
CA THR A 403 11.64 -29.73 9.86
C THR A 403 11.13 -29.92 8.42
N ASN A 404 10.09 -30.72 8.25
CA ASN A 404 9.46 -30.96 6.96
C ASN A 404 8.01 -30.49 6.99
N PHE A 405 7.68 -29.56 6.09
CA PHE A 405 6.34 -28.99 6.00
C PHE A 405 5.93 -28.71 4.56
N GLU A 406 4.65 -28.90 4.27
CA GLU A 406 4.07 -28.52 2.99
C GLU A 406 4.05 -27.00 2.84
N TYR A 407 4.37 -26.54 1.63
CA TYR A 407 4.25 -25.14 1.26
C TYR A 407 3.72 -24.98 -0.16
N GLU A 408 3.08 -23.84 -0.39
CA GLU A 408 2.66 -23.39 -1.70
C GLU A 408 3.31 -22.03 -1.99
N LEU A 409 3.97 -21.92 -3.13
CA LEU A 409 4.64 -20.71 -3.56
C LEU A 409 3.89 -20.11 -4.75
N TYR A 410 3.47 -18.86 -4.59
CA TYR A 410 2.73 -18.10 -5.59
C TYR A 410 3.57 -16.92 -6.08
N ASN A 411 3.35 -16.47 -7.29
CA ASN A 411 3.87 -15.18 -7.73
C ASN A 411 2.99 -14.02 -7.23
N PHE A 412 3.41 -12.77 -7.45
CA PHE A 412 2.67 -11.57 -7.04
C PHE A 412 1.26 -11.42 -7.65
N ASN A 413 0.92 -12.18 -8.71
CA ASN A 413 -0.42 -12.23 -9.31
C ASN A 413 -1.26 -13.41 -8.79
N SER A 414 -0.85 -14.04 -7.68
CA SER A 414 -1.52 -15.20 -7.09
C SER A 414 -1.58 -16.43 -8.00
N LYS A 415 -0.68 -16.55 -8.97
CA LYS A 415 -0.51 -17.80 -9.75
C LYS A 415 0.41 -18.73 -8.99
N LEU A 416 -0.04 -19.97 -8.74
CA LEU A 416 0.77 -21.02 -8.14
C LEU A 416 1.98 -21.32 -9.03
N ILE A 417 3.17 -21.30 -8.43
CA ILE A 417 4.45 -21.59 -9.06
C ILE A 417 4.94 -22.98 -8.68
N ARG A 418 4.83 -23.32 -7.39
CA ARG A 418 5.30 -24.60 -6.86
C ARG A 418 4.50 -25.00 -5.62
N LYS A 419 4.16 -26.28 -5.50
CA LYS A 419 3.68 -26.91 -4.27
C LYS A 419 4.60 -28.07 -3.95
N SER A 420 5.17 -28.10 -2.75
CA SER A 420 6.20 -29.08 -2.37
C SER A 420 6.34 -29.14 -0.84
N ILE A 421 7.28 -29.96 -0.35
CA ILE A 421 7.63 -30.11 1.06
C ILE A 421 9.03 -29.50 1.26
N SER A 422 9.28 -28.84 2.38
CA SER A 422 10.62 -28.37 2.74
C SER A 422 11.58 -29.54 2.96
N GLU A 423 12.87 -29.30 2.77
CA GLU A 423 13.93 -30.28 3.06
C GLU A 423 14.75 -29.76 4.23
N ASN A 424 14.68 -30.43 5.38
CA ASN A 424 15.44 -30.06 6.59
C ASN A 424 15.29 -28.56 6.95
N GLU A 425 14.06 -28.07 7.03
CA GLU A 425 13.68 -26.65 7.28
C GLU A 425 13.92 -25.69 6.12
N PHE A 426 14.64 -26.09 5.08
CA PHE A 426 15.02 -25.22 3.98
C PHE A 426 14.12 -25.37 2.75
N ILE A 427 13.96 -24.26 2.03
CA ILE A 427 13.30 -24.20 0.73
C ILE A 427 14.29 -23.64 -0.28
N ASN A 428 14.58 -24.41 -1.34
CA ASN A 428 15.44 -24.00 -2.43
C ASN A 428 14.68 -23.20 -3.49
N VAL A 429 15.18 -22.01 -3.82
CA VAL A 429 14.61 -21.06 -4.80
C VAL A 429 15.64 -20.60 -5.82
N SER A 430 16.77 -21.30 -5.97
CA SER A 430 17.83 -20.95 -6.93
C SER A 430 17.32 -20.88 -8.38
N ASN A 431 16.32 -21.69 -8.72
CA ASN A 431 15.70 -21.75 -10.04
C ASN A 431 14.63 -20.67 -10.30
N LEU A 432 14.30 -19.85 -9.31
CA LEU A 432 13.32 -18.77 -9.46
C LEU A 432 13.97 -17.50 -10.01
N ALA A 433 13.26 -16.83 -10.90
CA ALA A 433 13.62 -15.49 -11.34
C ALA A 433 13.54 -14.48 -10.18
N SER A 434 14.34 -13.41 -10.24
CA SER A 434 14.25 -12.33 -9.26
C SER A 434 12.87 -11.69 -9.26
N GLY A 435 12.30 -11.45 -8.08
CA GLY A 435 10.96 -10.89 -7.94
C GLY A 435 10.29 -11.21 -6.61
N LEU A 436 9.02 -10.82 -6.49
CA LEU A 436 8.19 -11.11 -5.32
C LEU A 436 7.41 -12.42 -5.48
N TYR A 437 7.51 -13.25 -4.44
CA TYR A 437 6.72 -14.45 -4.26
C TYR A 437 5.98 -14.41 -2.93
N VAL A 438 4.88 -15.16 -2.85
CA VAL A 438 4.09 -15.35 -1.63
C VAL A 438 4.14 -16.82 -1.27
N LEU A 439 4.72 -17.11 -0.13
CA LEU A 439 4.77 -18.44 0.46
C LEU A 439 3.56 -18.63 1.36
N LYS A 440 2.81 -19.71 1.18
CA LYS A 440 1.76 -20.14 2.09
C LYS A 440 2.17 -21.42 2.78
N ILE A 441 2.04 -21.43 4.10
CA ILE A 441 2.25 -22.60 4.96
C ILE A 441 1.11 -22.74 5.96
N LYS A 442 0.95 -23.94 6.52
CA LYS A 442 0.01 -24.20 7.61
C LYS A 442 0.72 -24.10 8.97
N VAL A 443 0.23 -23.21 9.82
CA VAL A 443 0.61 -23.10 11.23
C VAL A 443 -0.62 -23.51 12.03
N GLU A 444 -0.54 -24.64 12.73
CA GLU A 444 -1.71 -25.27 13.36
C GLU A 444 -2.85 -25.46 12.35
N GLU A 445 -4.02 -24.87 12.59
CA GLU A 445 -5.18 -24.90 11.69
C GLU A 445 -5.26 -23.69 10.75
N LYS A 446 -4.34 -22.72 10.88
CA LYS A 446 -4.35 -21.47 10.11
C LYS A 446 -3.35 -21.52 8.96
N THR A 447 -3.74 -20.94 7.82
CA THR A 447 -2.80 -20.68 6.72
C THR A 447 -2.23 -19.29 6.89
N ILE A 448 -0.91 -19.20 7.03
CA ILE A 448 -0.19 -17.92 7.03
C ILE A 448 0.43 -17.66 5.65
N SER A 449 0.54 -16.39 5.30
CA SER A 449 1.16 -15.96 4.03
C SER A 449 2.37 -15.10 4.33
N LEU A 450 3.54 -15.52 3.85
CA LEU A 450 4.81 -14.83 4.04
C LEU A 450 5.34 -14.33 2.70
N ARG A 451 5.90 -13.12 2.69
CA ARG A 451 6.45 -12.50 1.47
C ARG A 451 7.90 -12.86 1.28
N LEU A 452 8.23 -13.47 0.15
CA LEU A 452 9.59 -13.81 -0.24
C LEU A 452 10.05 -12.87 -1.36
N VAL A 453 11.12 -12.13 -1.13
CA VAL A 453 11.83 -11.45 -2.22
C VAL A 453 12.98 -12.34 -2.67
N LYS A 454 12.98 -12.73 -3.95
CA LYS A 454 14.10 -13.41 -4.60
C LYS A 454 14.98 -12.37 -5.28
N ASN A 455 16.25 -12.32 -4.92
CA ASN A 455 17.27 -11.49 -5.61
C ASN A 455 17.94 -12.24 -6.74
#